data_AF-A0A956Z3A9-F1
#
_entry.id   AF-A0A956Z3A9-F1
#
_cell.length_a   1.000
_cell.length_b   1.000
_cell.length_c   1.000
_cell.angle_alpha   90.00
_cell.angle_beta   90.00
_cell.angle_gamma   90.00
#
_symmetry.space_group_name_H-M   'P 1'
#
loop_
_entity.id
_entity.type
_entity.pdbx_description
1 polymer ?
#
loop_
_entity_poly.entity_id
_entity_poly.type
_entity_poly.pdbx_seq_one_letter_code
_entity_poly.pdbx_strand_id
1 'polypeptide(L)'
;MIATRRGLRVMMVFALLLLAGCFQPGAPDAASPTLIAISPEDDPPAAAPPAEEPLAAESAASLIDTSPAAAAHPLSIASLRARSYEGSDFIIEQVLDPGVNYNRYIVSYQSDGLKIYALLTVPLSPKPPTGYPVVIFNHGYIPPDQYRTTERYVAYVDAFARSDYIVVRPDYRGHGSSEGAPESAYGSPAYVIDVLNALAS
;
A
#
# COMPACT_ATOMS: atom_id res chain seq x y z
N MET A 1 19.92 64.71 29.95
CA MET A 1 21.09 64.84 30.85
C MET A 1 21.64 63.45 31.11
N ILE A 2 22.97 63.27 30.91
CA ILE A 2 23.85 62.14 31.30
C ILE A 2 23.66 60.86 30.44
N ALA A 3 24.45 60.57 29.39
CA ALA A 3 25.88 60.13 29.31
C ALA A 3 26.09 58.72 29.95
N THR A 4 26.81 57.70 29.45
CA THR A 4 27.88 57.60 28.45
C THR A 4 28.22 56.10 28.17
N ARG A 5 28.56 55.79 26.89
CA ARG A 5 29.65 54.93 26.35
C ARG A 5 30.06 53.55 26.94
N ARG A 6 30.00 52.54 26.02
CA ARG A 6 31.07 51.65 25.49
C ARG A 6 32.10 50.95 26.41
N GLY A 7 32.31 49.66 26.12
CA GLY A 7 33.59 48.94 26.22
C GLY A 7 33.38 47.49 26.68
N LEU A 8 34.21 46.49 26.38
CA LEU A 8 35.33 46.27 25.48
C LEU A 8 35.66 44.76 25.62
N ARG A 9 36.16 44.16 24.55
CA ARG A 9 36.58 42.76 24.40
C ARG A 9 37.62 42.31 25.46
N VAL A 10 37.51 41.05 25.91
CA VAL A 10 38.59 40.19 26.43
C VAL A 10 38.29 38.79 25.85
N MET A 11 38.94 38.28 24.81
CA MET A 11 40.35 37.89 24.62
C MET A 11 40.81 36.73 25.52
N MET A 12 40.60 35.50 25.00
CA MET A 12 41.63 34.47 24.73
C MET A 12 42.33 33.76 25.90
N VAL A 13 42.17 32.42 26.00
CA VAL A 13 43.18 31.33 26.20
C VAL A 13 42.40 30.00 26.00
N PHE A 14 42.43 29.24 24.89
CA PHE A 14 43.46 28.41 24.23
C PHE A 14 44.27 27.45 25.13
N ALA A 15 43.82 26.20 25.24
CA ALA A 15 44.65 24.99 25.49
C ALA A 15 43.86 23.76 25.00
N LEU A 16 44.01 23.34 23.75
CA LEU A 16 44.98 22.35 23.25
C LEU A 16 44.75 20.91 23.79
N LEU A 17 44.00 20.11 23.03
CA LEU A 17 44.17 18.66 22.95
C LEU A 17 43.84 18.20 21.52
N LEU A 18 44.83 18.41 20.65
CA LEU A 18 44.94 17.75 19.35
C LEU A 18 45.43 16.31 19.60
N LEU A 19 44.51 15.35 19.50
CA LEU A 19 44.86 13.98 19.13
C LEU A 19 44.20 13.71 17.78
N ALA A 20 44.98 13.98 16.73
CA ALA A 20 44.73 13.47 15.40
C ALA A 20 44.90 11.95 15.41
N GLY A 21 43.78 11.23 15.54
CA GLY A 21 43.71 9.82 15.17
C GLY A 21 43.32 9.72 13.70
N CYS A 22 44.27 9.42 12.82
CA CYS A 22 43.95 9.01 11.46
C CYS A 22 43.22 7.66 11.51
N PHE A 23 41.89 7.68 11.45
CA PHE A 23 41.09 6.48 11.26
C PHE A 23 40.77 6.36 9.76
N GLN A 24 41.60 5.62 9.04
CA GLN A 24 41.24 5.16 7.70
C GLN A 24 40.33 3.94 7.87
N PRO A 25 39.06 3.95 7.42
CA PRO A 25 38.33 2.72 7.24
C PRO A 25 39.04 1.94 6.15
N GLY A 26 39.72 0.85 6.53
CA GLY A 26 40.24 -0.13 5.59
C GLY A 26 39.11 -0.61 4.70
N ALA A 27 39.28 -0.49 3.40
CA ALA A 27 38.40 -1.13 2.44
C ALA A 27 38.39 -2.63 2.76
N PRO A 28 37.22 -3.30 2.79
CA PRO A 28 37.20 -4.74 2.86
C PRO A 28 37.90 -5.28 1.61
N ASP A 29 38.90 -6.13 1.84
CA ASP A 29 39.61 -6.85 0.79
C ASP A 29 38.56 -7.60 -0.05
N ALA A 30 38.40 -7.17 -1.29
CA ALA A 30 37.59 -7.88 -2.25
C ALA A 30 38.35 -9.16 -2.61
N ALA A 31 38.10 -10.23 -1.85
CA ALA A 31 38.49 -11.57 -2.23
C ALA A 31 37.87 -11.84 -3.63
N SER A 32 38.73 -11.93 -4.64
CA SER A 32 38.32 -12.37 -5.97
C SER A 32 37.69 -13.75 -5.83
N PRO A 33 36.47 -13.98 -6.35
CA PRO A 33 35.92 -15.31 -6.33
C PRO A 33 36.81 -16.20 -7.22
N THR A 34 37.46 -17.18 -6.62
CA THR A 34 38.05 -18.28 -7.37
C THR A 34 36.91 -19.00 -8.09
N LEU A 35 36.88 -18.90 -9.42
CA LEU A 35 36.01 -19.72 -10.25
C LEU A 35 36.44 -21.18 -10.08
N ILE A 36 35.66 -21.93 -9.30
CA ILE A 36 35.71 -23.39 -9.34
C ILE A 36 35.13 -23.79 -10.68
N ALA A 37 35.97 -24.35 -11.55
CA ALA A 37 35.51 -25.06 -12.74
C ALA A 37 34.76 -26.31 -12.26
N ILE A 38 33.43 -26.23 -12.27
CA ILE A 38 32.55 -27.38 -12.16
C ILE A 38 32.75 -28.24 -13.41
N SER A 39 33.32 -29.42 -13.18
CA SER A 39 33.34 -30.52 -14.16
C SER A 39 31.90 -30.90 -14.51
N PRO A 40 31.58 -31.22 -15.77
CA PRO A 40 30.26 -31.75 -16.10
C PRO A 40 30.17 -33.18 -15.55
N GLU A 41 29.42 -33.37 -14.47
CA GLU A 41 28.96 -34.70 -14.06
C GLU A 41 27.58 -34.94 -14.67
N ASP A 42 27.40 -36.20 -15.09
CA ASP A 42 26.34 -36.76 -15.92
C ASP A 42 24.91 -36.26 -15.64
N ASP A 43 24.21 -35.91 -16.72
CA ASP A 43 22.77 -35.70 -16.75
C ASP A 43 22.04 -36.97 -16.26
N PRO A 44 21.15 -36.88 -15.26
CA PRO A 44 20.26 -37.99 -14.94
C PRO A 44 19.31 -38.22 -16.13
N PRO A 45 18.91 -39.48 -16.42
CA PRO A 45 18.00 -39.74 -17.52
C PRO A 45 16.68 -39.01 -17.29
N ALA A 46 16.21 -38.33 -18.33
CA ALA A 46 14.93 -37.65 -18.36
C ALA A 46 13.81 -38.60 -17.88
N ALA A 47 13.21 -38.29 -16.74
CA ALA A 47 11.99 -38.94 -16.31
C ALA A 47 10.90 -38.66 -17.36
N ALA A 48 10.32 -39.71 -17.90
CA ALA A 48 9.20 -39.61 -18.84
C ALA A 48 8.05 -38.78 -18.19
N PRO A 49 7.33 -37.96 -18.97
CA PRO A 49 6.16 -37.26 -18.46
C PRO A 49 5.12 -38.31 -18.02
N PRO A 50 4.39 -38.08 -16.92
CA PRO A 50 3.27 -38.93 -16.57
C PRO A 50 2.24 -38.88 -17.70
N ALA A 51 1.73 -40.04 -18.09
CA ALA A 51 0.64 -40.15 -19.05
C ALA A 51 -0.57 -39.38 -18.52
N GLU A 52 -1.07 -38.41 -19.31
CA GLU A 52 -2.32 -37.73 -19.04
C GLU A 52 -3.47 -38.73 -19.20
N GLU A 53 -3.98 -39.25 -18.08
CA GLU A 53 -5.29 -39.89 -18.05
C GLU A 53 -6.35 -38.81 -18.32
N PRO A 54 -7.29 -39.02 -19.27
CA PRO A 54 -8.32 -38.04 -19.53
C PRO A 54 -9.24 -37.97 -18.30
N LEU A 55 -9.19 -36.83 -17.59
CA LEU A 55 -10.22 -36.53 -16.59
C LEU A 55 -11.56 -36.50 -17.32
N ALA A 56 -12.42 -37.46 -16.98
CA ALA A 56 -13.81 -37.47 -17.40
C ALA A 56 -14.45 -36.12 -17.02
N ALA A 57 -14.85 -35.37 -18.04
CA ALA A 57 -15.70 -34.20 -17.91
C ALA A 57 -17.12 -34.65 -17.56
N GLU A 58 -17.33 -35.16 -16.35
CA GLU A 58 -18.67 -35.42 -15.83
C GLU A 58 -19.11 -34.34 -14.85
N SER A 59 -20.01 -33.49 -15.35
CA SER A 59 -21.13 -32.91 -14.60
C SER A 59 -20.80 -31.95 -13.45
N ALA A 60 -20.26 -30.77 -13.78
CA ALA A 60 -20.34 -29.58 -12.93
C ALA A 60 -21.67 -28.80 -13.10
N ALA A 61 -22.69 -29.39 -13.74
CA ALA A 61 -23.91 -28.67 -14.15
C ALA A 61 -25.13 -28.90 -13.24
N SER A 62 -25.00 -29.58 -12.10
CA SER A 62 -26.15 -29.92 -11.25
C SER A 62 -25.89 -29.68 -9.77
N LEU A 63 -25.68 -28.41 -9.39
CA LEU A 63 -25.89 -27.92 -8.02
C LEU A 63 -26.55 -26.53 -8.02
N ILE A 64 -27.46 -26.26 -8.97
CA ILE A 64 -28.42 -25.16 -8.79
C ILE A 64 -29.51 -25.70 -7.87
N ASP A 65 -29.26 -25.61 -6.58
CA ASP A 65 -30.29 -25.79 -5.56
C ASP A 65 -31.33 -24.66 -5.73
N THR A 66 -32.48 -24.99 -6.28
CA THR A 66 -33.63 -24.10 -6.48
C THR A 66 -34.58 -24.11 -5.29
N SER A 67 -34.10 -24.47 -4.10
CA SER A 67 -34.81 -24.27 -2.84
C SER A 67 -35.17 -22.78 -2.65
N PRO A 68 -36.41 -22.45 -2.21
CA PRO A 68 -36.83 -21.08 -2.02
C PRO A 68 -35.87 -20.38 -1.05
N ALA A 69 -35.23 -19.33 -1.56
CA ALA A 69 -34.15 -18.58 -0.95
C ALA A 69 -34.24 -18.49 0.57
N ALA A 70 -33.42 -19.30 1.26
CA ALA A 70 -32.83 -18.81 2.49
C ALA A 70 -32.18 -17.48 2.11
N ALA A 71 -32.67 -16.36 2.67
CA ALA A 71 -32.13 -15.04 2.38
C ALA A 71 -30.60 -15.14 2.46
N ALA A 72 -29.93 -14.86 1.35
CA ALA A 72 -28.49 -15.06 1.25
C ALA A 72 -27.81 -14.33 2.41
N HIS A 73 -26.91 -15.02 3.12
CA HIS A 73 -26.27 -14.46 4.31
C HIS A 73 -25.68 -13.08 3.97
N PRO A 74 -25.86 -12.03 4.79
CA PRO A 74 -25.47 -10.66 4.43
C PRO A 74 -23.99 -10.49 4.03
N LEU A 75 -23.10 -11.35 4.57
CA LEU A 75 -21.68 -11.37 4.23
C LEU A 75 -21.34 -12.19 2.95
N SER A 76 -22.33 -12.80 2.30
CA SER A 76 -22.10 -13.61 1.12
C SER A 76 -21.82 -12.75 -0.12
N ILE A 77 -21.04 -13.29 -1.05
CA ILE A 77 -20.78 -12.65 -2.35
C ILE A 77 -22.10 -12.40 -3.09
N ALA A 78 -23.07 -13.32 -3.01
CA ALA A 78 -24.38 -13.14 -3.65
C ALA A 78 -25.11 -11.90 -3.11
N SER A 79 -25.11 -11.70 -1.79
CA SER A 79 -25.71 -10.51 -1.16
C SER A 79 -24.99 -9.23 -1.55
N LEU A 80 -23.66 -9.23 -1.57
CA LEU A 80 -22.88 -8.05 -1.99
C LEU A 80 -23.03 -7.74 -3.49
N ARG A 81 -23.21 -8.74 -4.36
CA ARG A 81 -23.45 -8.53 -5.80
C ARG A 81 -24.85 -8.02 -6.13
N ALA A 82 -25.84 -8.34 -5.29
CA ALA A 82 -27.22 -7.90 -5.48
C ALA A 82 -27.44 -6.42 -5.09
N ARG A 83 -26.45 -5.81 -4.43
CA ARG A 83 -26.47 -4.42 -3.98
C ARG A 83 -25.97 -3.46 -5.07
N SER A 84 -26.54 -2.25 -5.11
CA SER A 84 -25.97 -1.11 -5.85
C SER A 84 -24.90 -0.38 -5.03
N TYR A 85 -23.82 0.00 -5.71
CA TYR A 85 -22.72 0.82 -5.17
C TYR A 85 -22.70 2.13 -5.94
N GLU A 86 -23.30 3.16 -5.35
CA GLU A 86 -23.32 4.50 -5.91
C GLU A 86 -21.99 5.15 -5.53
N GLY A 87 -21.01 5.07 -6.45
CA GLY A 87 -19.74 5.78 -6.29
C GLY A 87 -19.92 7.30 -6.35
N SER A 88 -18.83 8.02 -6.11
CA SER A 88 -18.79 9.49 -6.16
C SER A 88 -17.41 9.97 -6.55
N ASP A 89 -17.29 11.11 -7.21
CA ASP A 89 -15.97 11.69 -7.50
C ASP A 89 -15.07 11.75 -6.26
N PHE A 90 -13.80 11.37 -6.43
CA PHE A 90 -12.79 11.60 -5.40
C PHE A 90 -12.51 13.11 -5.25
N ILE A 91 -12.68 13.62 -4.04
CA ILE A 91 -12.36 15.00 -3.70
C ILE A 91 -10.96 15.06 -3.07
N ILE A 92 -10.07 15.89 -3.60
CA ILE A 92 -8.74 16.10 -3.00
C ILE A 92 -8.89 17.00 -1.76
N GLU A 93 -8.66 16.40 -0.59
CA GLU A 93 -8.74 17.08 0.70
C GLU A 93 -7.38 17.67 1.10
N GLN A 94 -6.31 16.97 0.74
CA GLN A 94 -4.95 17.41 1.05
C GLN A 94 -3.97 16.93 -0.03
N VAL A 95 -3.10 17.83 -0.47
CA VAL A 95 -1.91 17.49 -1.27
C VAL A 95 -0.77 17.15 -0.32
N LEU A 96 -0.11 16.02 -0.54
CA LEU A 96 1.05 15.56 0.23
C LEU A 96 2.34 15.77 -0.56
N ASP A 97 3.49 15.65 0.11
CA ASP A 97 4.77 15.60 -0.58
C ASP A 97 4.80 14.44 -1.59
N PRO A 98 5.22 14.68 -2.84
CA PRO A 98 5.21 13.66 -3.88
C PRO A 98 6.23 12.56 -3.59
N GLY A 99 5.99 11.40 -4.20
CA GLY A 99 7.00 10.35 -4.31
C GLY A 99 8.01 10.66 -5.41
N VAL A 100 8.85 9.69 -5.75
CA VAL A 100 9.93 9.91 -6.74
C VAL A 100 9.42 10.18 -8.16
N ASN A 101 8.28 9.59 -8.54
CA ASN A 101 7.69 9.69 -9.88
C ASN A 101 6.14 9.66 -9.85
N TYR A 102 5.54 9.99 -8.71
CA TYR A 102 4.09 10.00 -8.53
C TYR A 102 3.68 11.08 -7.52
N ASN A 103 2.49 11.64 -7.69
CA ASN A 103 1.87 12.54 -6.72
C ASN A 103 1.12 11.76 -5.64
N ARG A 104 0.97 12.37 -4.46
CA ARG A 104 0.26 11.79 -3.30
C ARG A 104 -0.79 12.75 -2.78
N TYR A 105 -1.96 12.21 -2.45
CA TYR A 105 -3.09 12.98 -1.95
C TYR A 105 -3.80 12.23 -0.83
N ILE A 106 -4.39 12.98 0.10
CA ILE A 106 -5.54 12.47 0.86
C ILE A 106 -6.78 12.90 0.10
N VAL A 107 -7.61 11.93 -0.24
CA VAL A 107 -8.89 12.14 -0.92
C VAL A 107 -10.05 11.67 -0.05
N SER A 108 -11.25 12.11 -0.39
CA SER A 108 -12.49 11.58 0.16
C SER A 108 -13.46 11.13 -0.94
N TYR A 109 -14.38 10.24 -0.58
CA TYR A 109 -15.48 9.75 -1.41
C TYR A 109 -16.66 9.32 -0.52
N GLN A 110 -17.82 9.09 -1.11
CA GLN A 110 -19.04 8.72 -0.38
C GLN A 110 -19.23 7.20 -0.30
N SER A 111 -19.68 6.73 0.87
CA SER A 111 -20.10 5.34 1.09
C SER A 111 -21.24 5.31 2.11
N ASP A 112 -22.42 4.85 1.70
CA ASP A 112 -23.60 4.71 2.59
C ASP A 112 -23.96 6.01 3.34
N GLY A 113 -23.79 7.15 2.68
CA GLY A 113 -24.03 8.48 3.26
C GLY A 113 -22.91 9.00 4.14
N LEU A 114 -21.80 8.26 4.30
CA LEU A 114 -20.60 8.66 5.03
C LEU A 114 -19.54 9.19 4.08
N LYS A 115 -18.78 10.18 4.55
CA LYS A 115 -17.54 10.64 3.93
C LYS A 115 -16.38 9.75 4.37
N ILE A 116 -15.82 8.99 3.44
CA ILE A 116 -14.70 8.07 3.67
C ILE A 116 -13.43 8.66 3.06
N TYR A 117 -12.31 8.58 3.78
CA TYR A 117 -11.01 9.07 3.33
C TYR A 117 -10.15 7.93 2.78
N ALA A 118 -9.22 8.28 1.90
CA ALA A 118 -8.23 7.36 1.34
C ALA A 118 -6.91 8.09 1.06
N LEU A 119 -5.80 7.34 1.09
CA LEU A 119 -4.57 7.76 0.41
C LEU A 119 -4.71 7.45 -1.10
N LEU A 120 -4.42 8.43 -1.95
CA LEU A 120 -4.36 8.28 -3.40
C LEU A 120 -2.96 8.59 -3.91
N THR A 121 -2.43 7.73 -4.77
CA THR A 121 -1.21 8.00 -5.55
C THR A 121 -1.54 8.07 -7.04
N VAL A 122 -0.93 9.03 -7.76
CA VAL A 122 -1.13 9.20 -9.20
C VAL A 122 0.22 9.30 -9.91
N PRO A 123 0.55 8.41 -10.87
CA PRO A 123 1.80 8.47 -11.61
C PRO A 123 1.99 9.80 -12.36
N LEU A 124 3.23 10.26 -12.47
CA LEU A 124 3.62 11.44 -13.26
C LEU A 124 3.92 11.10 -14.73
N SER A 125 3.94 9.81 -15.10
CA SER A 125 4.10 9.39 -16.48
C SER A 125 2.95 9.91 -17.35
N PRO A 126 3.08 9.93 -18.69
CA PRO A 126 1.94 10.23 -19.54
C PRO A 126 0.87 9.15 -19.39
N LYS A 127 -0.39 9.55 -19.11
CA LYS A 127 -1.51 8.62 -18.97
C LYS A 127 -1.64 7.73 -20.22
N PRO A 128 -1.61 6.40 -20.10
CA PRO A 128 -1.82 5.50 -21.24
C PRO A 128 -3.21 5.72 -21.88
N PRO A 129 -3.38 5.42 -23.19
CA PRO A 129 -4.70 5.53 -23.84
C PRO A 129 -5.80 4.71 -23.16
N THR A 130 -5.44 3.59 -22.53
CA THR A 130 -6.36 2.71 -21.77
C THR A 130 -6.61 3.19 -20.34
N GLY A 131 -5.99 4.29 -19.91
CA GLY A 131 -5.90 4.69 -18.51
C GLY A 131 -4.76 3.99 -17.76
N TYR A 132 -4.50 4.45 -16.54
CA TYR A 132 -3.58 3.75 -15.63
C TYR A 132 -4.22 2.48 -15.09
N PRO A 133 -3.45 1.41 -14.85
CA PRO A 133 -3.92 0.34 -14.00
C PRO A 133 -4.10 0.87 -12.55
N VAL A 134 -5.10 0.34 -11.85
CA VAL A 134 -5.46 0.77 -10.50
C VAL A 134 -5.33 -0.40 -9.53
N VAL A 135 -4.76 -0.14 -8.36
CA VAL A 135 -4.74 -1.05 -7.20
C VAL A 135 -5.58 -0.44 -6.09
N ILE A 136 -6.62 -1.15 -5.66
CA ILE A 136 -7.31 -0.85 -4.40
C ILE A 136 -6.59 -1.61 -3.29
N PHE A 137 -5.75 -0.91 -2.53
CA PHE A 137 -4.91 -1.48 -1.48
C PHE A 137 -5.70 -1.53 -0.16
N ASN A 138 -6.21 -2.70 0.18
CA ASN A 138 -6.96 -2.91 1.42
C ASN A 138 -6.01 -3.20 2.58
N HIS A 139 -6.03 -2.38 3.64
CA HIS A 139 -5.20 -2.63 4.82
C HIS A 139 -5.84 -3.66 5.76
N GLY A 140 -4.98 -4.32 6.57
CA GLY A 140 -5.44 -5.18 7.66
C GLY A 140 -5.96 -4.38 8.84
N TYR A 141 -6.52 -5.07 9.84
CA TYR A 141 -7.06 -4.39 11.03
C TYR A 141 -5.95 -3.66 11.80
N ILE A 142 -6.16 -2.38 12.05
CA ILE A 142 -5.36 -1.53 12.93
C ILE A 142 -6.37 -0.87 13.88
N PRO A 143 -6.13 -0.83 15.21
CA PRO A 143 -7.03 -0.13 16.11
C PRO A 143 -7.34 1.29 15.59
N PRO A 144 -8.62 1.68 15.49
CA PRO A 144 -9.01 2.93 14.84
C PRO A 144 -8.34 4.19 15.41
N ASP A 145 -8.13 4.23 16.72
CA ASP A 145 -7.43 5.30 17.45
C ASP A 145 -5.93 5.40 17.09
N GLN A 146 -5.35 4.31 16.60
CA GLN A 146 -3.95 4.21 16.16
C GLN A 146 -3.78 4.35 14.65
N TYR A 147 -4.84 4.21 13.85
CA TYR A 147 -4.74 4.27 12.39
C TYR A 147 -4.42 5.69 11.91
N ARG A 148 -3.49 5.80 10.96
CA ARG A 148 -3.12 7.06 10.28
C ARG A 148 -2.95 6.80 8.78
N THR A 149 -3.60 7.61 7.96
CA THR A 149 -3.67 7.49 6.48
C THR A 149 -2.32 7.45 5.79
N THR A 150 -1.29 8.09 6.35
CA THR A 150 0.05 8.19 5.75
C THR A 150 1.08 7.25 6.36
N GLU A 151 0.69 6.49 7.38
CA GLU A 151 1.56 5.55 8.07
C GLU A 151 1.31 4.11 7.62
N ARG A 152 2.29 3.25 7.93
CA ARG A 152 2.33 1.81 7.61
C ARG A 152 2.16 1.55 6.11
N TYR A 153 2.57 0.35 5.71
CA TYR A 153 2.49 -0.09 4.31
C TYR A 153 3.21 0.80 3.27
N VAL A 154 4.01 1.77 3.70
CA VAL A 154 4.63 2.79 2.83
C VAL A 154 5.41 2.14 1.70
N ALA A 155 6.25 1.14 2.02
CA ALA A 155 7.03 0.43 1.01
C ALA A 155 6.18 -0.31 -0.04
N TYR A 156 5.02 -0.84 0.36
CA TYR A 156 4.14 -1.58 -0.56
C TYR A 156 3.37 -0.65 -1.48
N VAL A 157 2.81 0.44 -0.93
CA VAL A 157 2.15 1.48 -1.74
C VAL A 157 3.15 2.14 -2.69
N ASP A 158 4.36 2.45 -2.20
CA ASP A 158 5.45 3.02 -3.01
C ASP A 158 5.83 2.11 -4.17
N ALA A 159 5.95 0.79 -3.94
CA ALA A 159 6.30 -0.16 -5.00
C ALA A 159 5.30 -0.13 -6.17
N PHE A 160 3.99 -0.15 -5.88
CA PHE A 160 2.97 -0.06 -6.93
C PHE A 160 2.96 1.31 -7.61
N ALA A 161 3.00 2.39 -6.83
CA ALA A 161 2.95 3.75 -7.36
C ALA A 161 4.13 4.06 -8.30
N ARG A 162 5.32 3.53 -7.98
CA ARG A 162 6.52 3.67 -8.82
C ARG A 162 6.46 2.88 -10.12
N SER A 163 5.64 1.85 -10.18
CA SER A 163 5.39 1.01 -11.35
C SER A 163 4.20 1.47 -12.19
N ASP A 164 3.86 2.76 -12.14
CA ASP A 164 2.79 3.39 -12.91
C ASP A 164 1.37 2.88 -12.61
N TYR A 165 1.14 2.41 -11.37
CA TYR A 165 -0.21 2.16 -10.86
C TYR A 165 -0.75 3.39 -10.12
N ILE A 166 -2.03 3.70 -10.34
CA ILE A 166 -2.79 4.45 -9.33
C ILE A 166 -3.02 3.52 -8.14
N VAL A 167 -2.73 3.99 -6.93
CA VAL A 167 -3.06 3.25 -5.71
C VAL A 167 -4.08 4.05 -4.93
N VAL A 168 -5.22 3.42 -4.66
CA VAL A 168 -6.22 3.92 -3.71
C VAL A 168 -6.15 3.04 -2.48
N ARG A 169 -5.88 3.62 -1.32
CA ARG A 169 -5.90 2.91 -0.03
C ARG A 169 -6.98 3.53 0.84
N PRO A 170 -8.22 3.01 0.79
CA PRO A 170 -9.28 3.44 1.68
C PRO A 170 -8.88 3.28 3.14
N ASP A 171 -9.27 4.25 3.97
CA ASP A 171 -9.05 4.18 5.41
C ASP A 171 -10.11 3.31 6.11
N TYR A 172 -11.26 3.08 5.46
CA TYR A 172 -12.49 2.52 6.01
C TYR A 172 -13.23 3.46 6.97
N ARG A 173 -14.55 3.26 7.12
CA ARG A 173 -15.36 4.01 8.10
C ARG A 173 -14.81 3.87 9.52
N GLY A 174 -14.86 4.96 10.27
CA GLY A 174 -14.37 5.07 11.64
C GLY A 174 -12.85 5.01 11.82
N HIS A 175 -12.06 5.00 10.74
CA HIS A 175 -10.60 5.06 10.78
C HIS A 175 -10.08 6.35 10.16
N GLY A 176 -8.97 6.86 10.71
CA GLY A 176 -8.38 8.11 10.22
C GLY A 176 -9.38 9.26 10.36
N SER A 177 -9.63 9.95 9.26
CA SER A 177 -10.64 11.03 9.20
C SER A 177 -12.00 10.58 8.67
N SER A 178 -12.17 9.29 8.35
CA SER A 178 -13.44 8.75 7.84
C SER A 178 -14.54 8.81 8.87
N GLU A 179 -15.73 9.20 8.43
CA GLU A 179 -16.93 9.22 9.25
C GLU A 179 -17.41 7.80 9.62
N GLY A 180 -18.38 7.74 10.53
CA GLY A 180 -18.97 6.49 11.01
C GLY A 180 -18.23 5.87 12.19
N ALA A 181 -18.75 4.72 12.64
CA ALA A 181 -18.12 3.92 13.70
C ALA A 181 -17.32 2.77 13.08
N PRO A 182 -16.19 2.36 13.69
CA PRO A 182 -15.49 1.17 13.26
C PRO A 182 -16.34 -0.09 13.52
N GLU A 183 -16.27 -1.05 12.60
CA GLU A 183 -17.04 -2.29 12.64
C GLU A 183 -16.12 -3.53 12.63
N SER A 184 -16.69 -4.71 12.86
CA SER A 184 -15.95 -5.96 12.87
C SER A 184 -15.47 -6.35 11.47
N ALA A 185 -14.17 -6.59 11.32
CA ALA A 185 -13.58 -7.12 10.08
C ALA A 185 -14.09 -8.53 9.69
N TYR A 186 -14.73 -9.25 10.62
CA TYR A 186 -15.20 -10.63 10.40
C TYR A 186 -16.73 -10.76 10.43
N GLY A 187 -17.42 -9.83 11.09
CA GLY A 187 -18.86 -9.91 11.33
C GLY A 187 -19.68 -8.87 10.56
N SER A 188 -19.05 -7.98 9.81
CA SER A 188 -19.71 -6.90 9.08
C SER A 188 -19.16 -6.76 7.66
N PRO A 189 -20.02 -6.46 6.65
CA PRO A 189 -19.56 -6.15 5.31
C PRO A 189 -19.15 -4.69 5.15
N ALA A 190 -19.25 -3.87 6.19
CA ALA A 190 -19.12 -2.41 6.12
C ALA A 190 -17.83 -1.93 5.43
N TYR A 191 -16.67 -2.50 5.79
CA TYR A 191 -15.40 -2.12 5.16
C TYR A 191 -15.29 -2.58 3.71
N VAL A 192 -15.88 -3.74 3.38
CA VAL A 192 -15.95 -4.19 1.99
C VAL A 192 -16.86 -3.28 1.17
N ILE A 193 -17.97 -2.82 1.75
CA ILE A 193 -18.86 -1.84 1.11
C ILE A 193 -18.12 -0.53 0.85
N ASP A 194 -17.34 -0.04 1.82
CA ASP A 194 -16.53 1.17 1.63
C ASP A 194 -15.53 1.02 0.48
N VAL A 195 -14.93 -0.16 0.33
CA VAL A 195 -14.02 -0.48 -0.79
C VAL A 195 -14.77 -0.56 -2.13
N LEU A 196 -15.94 -1.19 -2.15
CA LEU A 196 -16.72 -1.34 -3.39
C LEU A 196 -17.32 -0.01 -3.86
N ASN A 197 -17.70 0.88 -2.95
CA ASN A 197 -18.07 2.26 -3.29
C ASN A 197 -16.87 3.07 -3.82
N ALA A 198 -15.66 2.87 -3.27
CA ALA A 198 -14.44 3.47 -3.82
C ALA A 198 -14.13 2.99 -5.24
N LEU A 199 -14.41 1.71 -5.54
CA LEU A 199 -14.22 1.15 -6.88
C LEU A 199 -15.25 1.71 -7.88
N ALA A 200 -16.46 2.03 -7.42
CA ALA A 200 -17.50 2.62 -8.24
C ALA A 200 -17.32 4.14 -8.48
N SER A 201 -16.33 4.75 -7.81
CA SER A 201 -16.03 6.20 -7.78
C SER A 201 -15.05 6.63 -8.87
#